data_AF-A0AAU7UDD7-F1
#
_entry.id   AF-A0AAU7UDD7-F1
#
_cell.length_a   1.000
_cell.length_b   1.000
_cell.length_c   1.000
_cell.angle_alpha   90.00
_cell.angle_beta   90.00
_cell.angle_gamma   90.00
#
_symmetry.space_group_name_H-M   'P 1'
#
loop_
_entity.id
_entity.type
_entity.pdbx_description
1 polymer ?
#
loop_
_entity_poly.entity_id
_entity_poly.type
_entity_poly.pdbx_seq_one_letter_code
_entity_poly.pdbx_strand_id
1 'polypeptide(L)'
;MTEPNTDIRQKARRVLGLYRGAQGGERQAAAGALRRLLTQHDLYLDQLEPGLPHSQDPAALDNWRASLGLLAQLGTPDQEAALLQLIEAEDLTPPERARVLSRISVPLLVQSRAVGWAHESGDPDIDAALLTQAGRELDPAEIEHDVLPITQSIRRLALQHAWTLSRPERHVRASSRLDAEFIAGVVEGLTRRRPTVQDTPEHAVLARLSPGELSRLRTVMAQRLPQLEQQLSEAARRLGRSAGQEPI
;
A
#
# COMPACT_ATOMS: atom_id res chain seq x y z
N MET A 1 9.86 51.45 11.22
CA MET A 1 9.71 50.23 10.38
C MET A 1 8.24 49.88 10.38
N THR A 2 7.55 50.30 9.33
CA THR A 2 6.09 50.24 9.18
C THR A 2 5.70 48.82 8.80
N GLU A 3 4.86 48.16 9.61
CA GLU A 3 4.24 46.89 9.25
C GLU A 3 3.60 47.02 7.85
N PRO A 4 3.91 46.15 6.88
CA PRO A 4 3.22 46.15 5.59
C PRO A 4 1.77 45.71 5.80
N ASN A 5 0.93 46.72 6.03
CA ASN A 5 -0.50 46.86 5.77
C ASN A 5 -1.27 45.53 5.64
N THR A 6 -1.88 45.07 6.73
CA THR A 6 -2.73 43.88 6.82
C THR A 6 -3.77 43.78 5.69
N ASP A 7 -4.27 44.92 5.21
CA ASP A 7 -5.20 45.04 4.09
C ASP A 7 -4.62 44.54 2.75
N ILE A 8 -3.34 44.82 2.48
CA ILE A 8 -2.65 44.37 1.26
C ILE A 8 -2.46 42.85 1.28
N ARG A 9 -2.09 42.27 2.42
CA ARG A 9 -1.98 40.81 2.57
C ARG A 9 -3.33 40.12 2.41
N GLN A 10 -4.41 40.70 2.96
CA GLN A 10 -5.76 40.17 2.75
C GLN A 10 -6.20 40.25 1.29
N LYS A 11 -5.91 41.37 0.60
CA LYS A 11 -6.18 41.52 -0.83
C LYS A 11 -5.40 40.49 -1.65
N ALA A 12 -4.11 40.31 -1.37
CA ALA A 12 -3.27 39.32 -2.03
C ALA A 12 -3.78 37.88 -1.78
N ARG A 13 -4.22 37.54 -0.55
CA ARG A 13 -4.88 36.26 -0.23
C ARG A 13 -6.17 36.04 -1.03
N ARG A 14 -7.00 37.08 -1.21
CA ARG A 14 -8.22 36.99 -2.03
C ARG A 14 -7.87 36.70 -3.49
N VAL A 15 -6.88 37.39 -4.06
CA VAL A 15 -6.44 37.16 -5.45
C VAL A 15 -5.79 35.78 -5.60
N LEU A 16 -5.06 35.29 -4.60
CA LEU A 16 -4.56 33.91 -4.55
C LEU A 16 -5.70 32.88 -4.59
N GLY A 17 -6.79 33.11 -3.84
CA GLY A 17 -7.99 32.28 -3.90
C GLY A 17 -8.63 32.26 -5.30
N LEU A 18 -8.71 33.42 -5.96
CA LEU A 18 -9.19 33.53 -7.34
C LEU A 18 -8.28 32.78 -8.33
N TYR A 19 -6.96 32.90 -8.18
CA TYR A 19 -6.00 32.18 -9.02
C TYR A 19 -6.18 30.66 -8.95
N ARG A 20 -6.37 30.11 -7.75
CA ARG A 20 -6.58 28.66 -7.53
C ARG A 20 -7.92 28.15 -8.09
N GLY A 21 -8.97 28.97 -8.05
CA GLY A 21 -10.31 28.60 -8.53
C GLY A 21 -10.57 28.87 -10.01
N ALA A 22 -9.75 29.70 -10.67
CA ALA A 22 -9.96 30.11 -12.05
C ALA A 22 -9.39 29.11 -13.08
N GLN A 23 -9.96 29.14 -14.30
CA GLN A 23 -9.50 28.35 -15.44
C GLN A 23 -9.24 29.24 -16.67
N GLY A 24 -8.35 28.79 -17.57
CA GLY A 24 -8.08 29.47 -18.84
C GLY A 24 -7.63 30.93 -18.69
N GLY A 25 -8.25 31.84 -19.44
CA GLY A 25 -7.90 33.27 -19.46
C GLY A 25 -8.10 34.00 -18.13
N GLU A 26 -9.06 33.56 -17.31
CA GLU A 26 -9.29 34.11 -15.97
C GLU A 26 -8.14 33.79 -15.02
N ARG A 27 -7.57 32.58 -15.14
CA ARG A 27 -6.40 32.17 -14.37
C ARG A 27 -5.18 33.02 -14.74
N GLN A 28 -4.96 33.30 -16.02
CA GLN A 28 -3.88 34.18 -16.47
C GLN A 28 -4.05 35.62 -15.97
N ALA A 29 -5.28 36.14 -15.99
CA ALA A 29 -5.56 37.48 -15.46
C ALA A 29 -5.34 37.55 -13.94
N ALA A 30 -5.79 36.53 -13.20
CA ALA A 30 -5.55 36.40 -11.77
C ALA A 30 -4.04 36.24 -11.45
N ALA A 31 -3.29 35.48 -12.24
CA ALA A 31 -1.84 35.34 -12.13
C ALA A 31 -1.15 36.70 -12.29
N GLY A 32 -1.50 37.43 -13.35
CA GLY A 32 -0.95 38.75 -13.61
C GLY A 32 -1.30 39.78 -12.52
N ALA A 33 -2.49 39.68 -11.93
CA ALA A 33 -2.89 40.51 -10.79
C ALA A 33 -2.13 40.14 -9.51
N LEU A 34 -1.98 38.84 -9.22
CA LEU A 34 -1.27 38.34 -8.04
C LEU A 34 0.22 38.69 -8.09
N ARG A 35 0.89 38.41 -9.22
CA ARG A 35 2.30 38.75 -9.43
C ARG A 35 2.57 40.24 -9.24
N ARG A 36 1.71 41.10 -9.80
CA ARG A 36 1.82 42.56 -9.62
C ARG A 36 1.71 42.96 -8.14
N LEU A 37 0.74 42.41 -7.41
CA LEU A 37 0.57 42.69 -5.99
C LEU A 37 1.75 42.22 -5.14
N LEU A 38 2.29 41.03 -5.43
CA LEU A 38 3.45 40.47 -4.74
C LEU A 38 4.69 41.35 -4.96
N THR A 39 5.02 41.66 -6.21
CA THR A 39 6.21 42.46 -6.54
C THR A 39 6.09 43.92 -6.09
N GLN A 40 4.91 44.54 -6.21
CA GLN A 40 4.71 45.94 -5.80
C GLN A 40 4.90 46.17 -4.29
N HIS A 41 4.65 45.14 -3.49
CA HIS A 41 4.70 45.22 -2.03
C HIS A 41 5.79 44.36 -1.39
N ASP A 42 6.72 43.84 -2.21
CA ASP A 42 7.79 42.93 -1.81
C ASP A 42 7.30 41.77 -0.92
N LEU A 43 6.14 41.20 -1.31
CA LEU A 43 5.52 40.07 -0.65
C LEU A 43 5.84 38.78 -1.40
N TYR A 44 5.97 37.69 -0.65
CA TYR A 44 6.17 36.34 -1.16
C TYR A 44 4.97 35.45 -0.85
N LEU A 45 4.75 34.40 -1.64
CA LEU A 45 3.57 33.53 -1.50
C LEU A 45 3.49 32.86 -0.11
N ASP A 46 4.62 32.42 0.45
CA ASP A 46 4.75 31.86 1.81
C ASP A 46 4.32 32.84 2.92
N GLN A 47 4.45 34.14 2.70
CA GLN A 47 3.98 35.19 3.60
C GLN A 47 2.46 35.41 3.52
N LEU A 48 1.82 34.97 2.42
CA LEU A 48 0.37 34.98 2.28
C LEU A 48 -0.25 33.77 2.97
N GLU A 49 0.26 32.58 2.71
CA GLU A 49 -0.23 31.32 3.28
C GLU A 49 0.96 30.43 3.65
N PRO A 50 1.09 30.02 4.92
CA PRO A 50 2.17 29.14 5.35
C PRO A 50 2.20 27.85 4.52
N GLY A 51 3.38 27.48 4.04
CA GLY A 51 3.60 26.27 3.25
C GLY A 51 3.66 26.47 1.74
N LEU A 52 3.28 27.66 1.24
CA LEU A 52 3.52 28.05 -0.15
C LEU A 52 5.03 28.26 -0.45
N PRO A 53 5.46 28.23 -1.72
CA PRO A 53 6.86 28.45 -2.06
C PRO A 53 7.28 29.90 -1.80
N HIS A 54 8.54 30.13 -1.41
CA HIS A 54 9.11 31.48 -1.31
C HIS A 54 9.36 32.06 -2.71
N SER A 55 8.30 32.52 -3.37
CA SER A 55 8.31 33.03 -4.74
C SER A 55 7.30 34.17 -4.89
N GLN A 56 7.57 35.08 -5.81
CA GLN A 56 6.62 36.10 -6.27
C GLN A 56 5.88 35.65 -7.56
N ASP A 57 6.24 34.50 -8.12
CA ASP A 57 5.66 33.95 -9.34
C ASP A 57 4.50 32.98 -9.03
N PRO A 58 3.25 33.31 -9.40
CA PRO A 58 2.09 32.44 -9.21
C PRO A 58 2.21 31.09 -9.93
N ALA A 59 2.98 30.99 -11.01
CA ALA A 59 3.18 29.72 -11.72
C ALA A 59 3.89 28.67 -10.83
N ALA A 60 4.61 29.10 -9.78
CA ALA A 60 5.19 28.20 -8.79
C ALA A 60 4.13 27.38 -8.02
N LEU A 61 2.86 27.81 -8.05
CA LEU A 61 1.74 27.09 -7.46
C LEU A 61 1.21 25.95 -8.33
N ASP A 62 1.50 25.96 -9.63
CA ASP A 62 0.94 24.97 -10.58
C ASP A 62 1.54 23.57 -10.36
N ASN A 63 2.76 23.52 -9.82
CA ASN A 63 3.44 22.30 -9.41
C ASN A 63 3.59 22.20 -7.88
N TRP A 64 2.88 23.05 -7.12
CA TRP A 64 3.02 23.08 -5.67
C TRP A 64 2.28 21.91 -5.03
N ARG A 65 3.02 21.18 -4.20
CA ARG A 65 2.56 20.01 -3.46
C ARG A 65 2.25 20.43 -2.03
N ALA A 66 1.03 20.16 -1.56
CA ALA A 66 0.60 20.52 -0.21
C ALA A 66 1.50 19.89 0.87
N SER A 67 2.05 18.71 0.58
CA SER A 67 3.01 18.03 1.45
C SER A 67 4.32 18.81 1.65
N LEU A 68 4.75 19.69 0.73
CA LEU A 68 5.93 20.53 0.94
C LEU A 68 5.78 21.49 2.12
N GLY A 69 4.58 22.06 2.28
CA GLY A 69 4.28 22.93 3.42
C GLY A 69 4.30 22.18 4.75
N LEU A 70 3.78 20.95 4.76
CA LEU A 70 3.81 20.07 5.92
C LEU A 70 5.24 19.59 6.25
N LEU A 71 6.04 19.29 5.22
CA LEU A 71 7.45 18.91 5.39
C LEU A 71 8.30 20.04 6.01
N ALA A 72 7.94 21.30 5.77
CA ALA A 72 8.59 22.44 6.40
C ALA A 72 8.29 22.55 7.92
N GLN A 73 7.18 21.98 8.39
CA GLN A 73 6.80 21.95 9.81
C GLN A 73 7.52 20.85 10.60
N LEU A 74 8.25 19.94 9.94
CA LEU A 74 9.05 18.92 10.61
C LEU A 74 10.22 19.56 11.39
N GLY A 75 10.25 19.37 12.71
CA GLY A 75 11.19 19.99 13.64
C GLY A 75 10.65 21.23 14.36
N THR A 76 9.40 21.61 14.10
CA THR A 76 8.70 22.70 14.79
C THR A 76 7.72 22.15 15.85
N PRO A 77 7.12 22.98 16.72
CA PRO A 77 6.06 22.54 17.64
C PRO A 77 4.85 21.92 16.93
N ASP A 78 4.59 22.28 15.68
CA ASP A 78 3.47 21.76 14.89
C ASP A 78 3.78 20.42 14.20
N GLN A 79 4.96 19.84 14.43
CA GLN A 79 5.43 18.62 13.77
C GLN A 79 4.43 17.46 13.88
N GLU A 80 3.80 17.24 15.04
CA GLU A 80 2.89 16.09 15.23
C GLU A 80 1.67 16.18 14.31
N ALA A 81 1.05 17.35 14.21
CA ALA A 81 -0.08 17.60 13.31
C ALA A 81 0.33 17.48 11.83
N ALA A 82 1.55 17.90 11.50
CA ALA A 82 2.11 17.74 10.17
C ALA A 82 2.33 16.26 9.82
N LEU A 83 2.91 15.47 10.73
CA LEU A 83 3.17 14.04 10.53
C LEU A 83 1.88 13.26 10.29
N LEU A 84 0.81 13.54 11.04
CA LEU A 84 -0.49 12.88 10.84
C LEU A 84 -1.09 13.09 9.43
N GLN A 85 -0.80 14.23 8.81
CA GLN A 85 -1.23 14.50 7.43
C GLN A 85 -0.25 13.92 6.41
N LEU A 86 1.06 14.01 6.67
CA LEU A 86 2.11 13.51 5.79
C LEU A 86 2.05 11.99 5.60
N ILE A 87 1.66 11.22 6.62
CA ILE A 87 1.55 9.76 6.48
C ILE A 87 0.44 9.32 5.51
N GLU A 88 -0.56 10.18 5.27
CA GLU A 88 -1.64 9.95 4.31
C GLU A 88 -1.42 10.68 2.97
N ALA A 89 -0.34 11.45 2.83
CA ALA A 89 -0.06 12.20 1.62
C ALA A 89 0.34 11.28 0.45
N GLU A 90 -0.30 11.48 -0.70
CA GLU A 90 -0.09 10.69 -1.93
C GLU A 90 1.05 11.24 -2.79
N ASP A 91 1.45 12.50 -2.58
CA ASP A 91 2.35 13.24 -3.46
C ASP A 91 3.81 13.29 -2.96
N LEU A 92 4.16 12.50 -1.94
CA LEU A 92 5.52 12.45 -1.39
C LEU A 92 6.48 11.70 -2.32
N THR A 93 7.64 12.30 -2.58
CA THR A 93 8.75 11.63 -3.27
C THR A 93 9.49 10.67 -2.34
N PRO A 94 10.24 9.67 -2.86
CA PRO A 94 11.05 8.77 -2.02
C PRO A 94 11.95 9.45 -0.98
N PRO A 95 12.74 10.51 -1.29
CA PRO A 95 13.55 11.17 -0.27
C PRO A 95 12.72 11.89 0.81
N GLU A 96 11.54 12.39 0.45
CA GLU A 96 10.63 13.01 1.43
C GLU A 96 9.94 11.97 2.31
N ARG A 97 9.58 10.81 1.74
CA ARG A 97 9.09 9.65 2.50
C ARG A 97 10.13 9.20 3.51
N ALA A 98 11.40 9.06 3.11
CA ALA A 98 12.51 8.72 4.00
C ALA A 98 12.63 9.74 5.16
N ARG A 99 12.50 11.04 4.84
CA ARG A 99 12.49 12.10 5.86
C ARG A 99 11.33 11.95 6.84
N VAL A 100 10.11 11.66 6.38
CA VAL A 100 8.95 11.42 7.26
C VAL A 100 9.16 10.15 8.10
N LEU A 101 9.61 9.06 7.48
CA LEU A 101 9.88 7.78 8.13
C LEU A 101 10.92 7.89 9.24
N SER A 102 11.95 8.73 9.06
CA SER A 102 12.96 9.01 10.10
C SER A 102 12.39 9.68 11.37
N ARG A 103 11.18 10.23 11.31
CA ARG A 103 10.51 10.97 12.40
C ARG A 103 9.34 10.22 13.01
N ILE A 104 8.94 9.08 12.46
CA ILE A 104 7.88 8.24 13.00
C ILE A 104 8.44 6.89 13.46
N SER A 105 7.82 6.31 14.48
CA SER A 105 8.09 4.93 14.85
C SER A 105 7.08 4.03 14.14
N VAL A 106 7.52 3.35 13.07
CA VAL A 106 6.70 2.35 12.36
C VAL A 106 6.14 1.30 13.33
N PRO A 107 6.93 0.73 14.27
CA PRO A 107 6.40 -0.23 15.23
C PRO A 107 5.28 0.33 16.13
N LEU A 108 5.41 1.57 16.62
CA LEU A 108 4.38 2.20 17.45
C LEU A 108 3.13 2.54 16.64
N LEU A 109 3.29 2.99 15.39
CA LEU A 109 2.17 3.24 14.50
C LEU A 109 1.38 1.95 14.25
N VAL A 110 2.06 0.85 13.92
CA VAL A 110 1.44 -0.46 13.73
C VAL A 110 0.73 -0.89 15.02
N GLN A 111 1.40 -0.81 16.17
CA GLN A 111 0.82 -1.18 17.47
C GLN A 111 -0.48 -0.41 17.75
N SER A 112 -0.50 0.90 17.48
CA SER A 112 -1.69 1.74 17.70
C SER A 112 -2.87 1.41 16.78
N ARG A 113 -2.62 0.85 15.59
CA ARG A 113 -3.64 0.54 14.57
C ARG A 113 -3.95 -0.96 14.45
N ALA A 114 -3.17 -1.82 15.09
CA ALA A 114 -3.19 -3.27 14.90
C ALA A 114 -4.59 -3.89 15.10
N VAL A 115 -5.35 -3.43 16.09
CA VAL A 115 -6.72 -3.93 16.35
C VAL A 115 -7.64 -3.64 15.17
N GLY A 116 -7.63 -2.41 14.65
CA GLY A 116 -8.45 -2.03 13.50
C GLY A 116 -8.05 -2.79 12.24
N TRP A 117 -6.75 -2.89 11.97
CA TRP A 117 -6.25 -3.62 10.81
C TRP A 117 -6.50 -5.13 10.86
N ALA A 118 -6.38 -5.76 12.03
CA ALA A 118 -6.74 -7.17 12.21
C ALA A 118 -8.21 -7.39 11.90
N HIS A 119 -9.10 -6.55 12.44
CA HIS A 119 -10.53 -6.62 12.17
C HIS A 119 -10.86 -6.46 10.67
N GLU A 120 -10.28 -5.47 10.02
CA GLU A 120 -10.50 -5.21 8.59
C GLU A 120 -9.91 -6.30 7.67
N SER A 121 -8.90 -7.04 8.13
CA SER A 121 -8.29 -8.11 7.32
C SER A 121 -9.24 -9.29 7.08
N GLY A 122 -10.14 -9.56 8.03
CA GLY A 122 -11.00 -10.74 8.01
C GLY A 122 -10.27 -12.09 8.10
N ASP A 123 -8.96 -12.11 8.31
CA ASP A 123 -8.16 -13.33 8.45
C ASP A 123 -8.14 -13.78 9.92
N PRO A 124 -8.76 -14.93 10.25
CA PRO A 124 -8.85 -15.40 11.64
C PRO A 124 -7.49 -15.77 12.25
N ASP A 125 -6.46 -15.98 11.42
CA ASP A 125 -5.11 -16.33 11.86
C ASP A 125 -4.21 -15.08 12.04
N ILE A 126 -4.73 -13.87 11.79
CA ILE A 126 -4.01 -12.60 11.96
C ILE A 126 -4.69 -11.77 13.06
N ASP A 127 -4.08 -11.72 14.23
CA ASP A 127 -4.52 -10.88 15.34
C ASP A 127 -3.66 -9.62 15.53
N ALA A 128 -4.05 -8.77 16.47
CA ALA A 128 -3.35 -7.52 16.76
C ALA A 128 -1.92 -7.74 17.30
N ALA A 129 -1.69 -8.84 18.02
CA ALA A 129 -0.37 -9.15 18.58
C ALA A 129 0.59 -9.56 17.47
N LEU A 130 0.13 -10.37 16.52
CA LEU A 130 0.88 -10.78 15.35
C LEU A 130 1.19 -9.61 14.42
N LEU A 131 0.23 -8.70 14.20
CA LEU A 131 0.49 -7.47 13.46
C LEU A 131 1.53 -6.58 14.16
N THR A 132 1.45 -6.47 15.49
CA THR A 132 2.46 -5.71 16.25
C THR A 132 3.85 -6.34 16.12
N GLN A 133 3.94 -7.67 16.13
CA GLN A 133 5.20 -8.37 15.88
C GLN A 133 5.71 -8.13 14.46
N ALA A 134 4.85 -8.30 13.45
CA ALA A 134 5.18 -8.02 12.05
C ALA A 134 5.68 -6.59 11.84
N GLY A 135 5.03 -5.61 12.49
CA GLY A 135 5.41 -4.20 12.42
C GLY A 135 6.81 -3.87 12.96
N ARG A 136 7.37 -4.72 13.84
CA ARG A 136 8.75 -4.58 14.36
C ARG A 136 9.81 -5.07 13.37
N GLU A 137 9.41 -5.93 12.44
CA GLU A 137 10.28 -6.56 11.46
C GLU A 137 10.24 -5.83 10.09
N LEU A 138 9.42 -4.77 9.96
CA LEU A 138 9.33 -3.99 8.74
C LEU A 138 10.58 -3.15 8.51
N ASP A 139 11.12 -3.25 7.29
CA ASP A 139 12.23 -2.41 6.83
C ASP A 139 11.67 -1.07 6.28
N PRO A 140 12.10 0.09 6.84
CA PRO A 140 11.75 1.40 6.29
C PRO A 140 12.04 1.55 4.79
N ALA A 141 13.10 0.91 4.27
CA ALA A 141 13.47 1.00 2.86
C ALA A 141 12.40 0.44 1.92
N GLU A 142 11.63 -0.56 2.36
CA GLU A 142 10.50 -1.12 1.61
C GLU A 142 9.31 -0.15 1.54
N ILE A 143 9.16 0.71 2.54
CA ILE A 143 8.09 1.71 2.62
C ILE A 143 8.45 2.96 1.80
N GLU A 144 9.73 3.34 1.75
CA GLU A 144 10.23 4.52 1.01
C GLU A 144 9.93 4.47 -0.48
N HIS A 145 9.97 3.28 -1.08
CA HIS A 145 9.83 3.08 -2.53
C HIS A 145 8.40 2.70 -2.95
N ASP A 146 7.46 2.60 -2.01
CA ASP A 146 6.07 2.27 -2.32
C ASP A 146 5.32 3.48 -2.88
N VAL A 147 4.35 3.22 -3.76
CA VAL A 147 3.52 4.23 -4.44
C VAL A 147 2.33 4.65 -3.57
N LEU A 148 1.91 3.78 -2.65
CA LEU A 148 0.81 4.06 -1.73
C LEU A 148 1.22 5.05 -0.64
N PRO A 149 0.27 5.79 -0.01
CA PRO A 149 0.55 6.55 1.20
C PRO A 149 1.30 5.73 2.26
N ILE A 150 2.09 6.39 3.12
CA ILE A 150 2.94 5.72 4.11
C ILE A 150 2.12 4.78 4.99
N THR A 151 0.96 5.22 5.51
CA THR A 151 0.09 4.40 6.35
C THR A 151 -0.40 3.14 5.61
N GLN A 152 -0.81 3.29 4.35
CA GLN A 152 -1.29 2.18 3.53
C GLN A 152 -0.18 1.19 3.19
N SER A 153 1.02 1.70 2.90
CA SER A 153 2.23 0.91 2.64
C SER A 153 2.59 0.07 3.87
N ILE A 154 2.65 0.71 5.05
CA ILE A 154 2.91 0.05 6.33
C ILE A 154 1.85 -1.03 6.61
N ARG A 155 0.56 -0.71 6.45
CA ARG A 155 -0.52 -1.68 6.65
C ARG A 155 -0.37 -2.89 5.74
N ARG A 156 -0.15 -2.67 4.44
CA ARG A 156 0.01 -3.72 3.43
C ARG A 156 1.17 -4.64 3.77
N LEU A 157 2.34 -4.07 4.08
CA LEU A 157 3.54 -4.82 4.45
C LEU A 157 3.37 -5.54 5.79
N ALA A 158 2.79 -4.90 6.81
CA ALA A 158 2.50 -5.52 8.10
C ALA A 158 1.58 -6.74 7.95
N LEU A 159 0.51 -6.63 7.15
CA LEU A 159 -0.38 -7.75 6.86
C LEU A 159 0.34 -8.87 6.10
N GLN A 160 1.19 -8.53 5.14
CA GLN A 160 1.99 -9.50 4.39
C GLN A 160 2.97 -10.25 5.29
N HIS A 161 3.67 -9.56 6.19
CA HIS A 161 4.57 -10.16 7.17
C HIS A 161 3.79 -11.01 8.18
N ALA A 162 2.70 -10.49 8.74
CA ALA A 162 1.85 -11.23 9.66
C ALA A 162 1.31 -12.52 9.03
N TRP A 163 0.90 -12.47 7.77
CA TRP A 163 0.49 -13.67 7.01
C TRP A 163 1.62 -14.71 6.94
N THR A 164 2.85 -14.28 6.67
CA THR A 164 4.03 -15.16 6.64
C THR A 164 4.34 -15.75 8.02
N LEU A 165 4.16 -14.98 9.08
CA LEU A 165 4.40 -15.40 10.46
C LEU A 165 3.35 -16.42 10.95
N SER A 166 2.05 -16.22 10.64
CA SER A 166 0.99 -17.18 11.02
C SER A 166 1.01 -18.46 10.20
N ARG A 167 1.68 -18.44 9.04
CA ARG A 167 1.69 -19.54 8.07
C ARG A 167 3.13 -20.01 7.83
N PRO A 168 3.66 -20.89 8.68
CA PRO A 168 4.95 -21.51 8.45
C PRO A 168 4.92 -22.31 7.15
N GLU A 169 6.08 -22.44 6.54
CA GLU A 169 6.26 -23.27 5.35
C GLU A 169 6.05 -24.76 5.70
N ARG A 170 5.29 -25.45 4.86
CA ARG A 170 4.90 -26.85 5.03
C ARG A 170 5.16 -27.59 3.72
N HIS A 171 5.71 -28.79 3.87
CA HIS A 171 5.84 -29.76 2.80
C HIS A 171 4.69 -30.75 2.91
N VAL A 172 3.83 -30.78 1.90
CA VAL A 172 2.73 -31.74 1.79
C VAL A 172 3.13 -32.80 0.77
N ARG A 173 3.30 -34.04 1.25
CA ARG A 173 3.62 -35.17 0.39
C ARG A 173 2.41 -35.58 -0.46
N ALA A 174 2.68 -36.00 -1.68
CA ALA A 174 1.71 -36.52 -2.63
C ALA A 174 2.20 -37.89 -3.14
N SER A 175 1.29 -38.77 -3.55
CA SER A 175 1.65 -40.10 -4.04
C SER A 175 2.04 -40.09 -5.52
N SER A 176 1.62 -39.05 -6.24
CA SER A 176 1.85 -38.88 -7.67
C SER A 176 1.96 -37.40 -8.04
N ARG A 177 2.50 -37.11 -9.23
CA ARG A 177 2.51 -35.73 -9.78
C ARG A 177 1.10 -35.14 -9.86
N LEU A 178 0.11 -35.96 -10.22
CA LEU A 178 -1.26 -35.48 -10.35
C LEU A 178 -1.86 -35.12 -9.00
N ASP A 179 -1.61 -35.93 -7.96
CA ASP A 179 -2.03 -35.60 -6.61
C ASP A 179 -1.39 -34.29 -6.14
N ALA A 180 -0.12 -34.06 -6.50
CA ALA A 180 0.57 -32.81 -6.18
C ALA A 180 -0.11 -31.60 -6.85
N GLU A 181 -0.53 -31.70 -8.12
CA GLU A 181 -1.29 -30.65 -8.80
C GLU A 181 -2.67 -30.42 -8.16
N PHE A 182 -3.36 -31.49 -7.76
CA PHE A 182 -4.64 -31.37 -7.06
C PHE A 182 -4.48 -30.68 -5.69
N ILE A 183 -3.51 -31.13 -4.89
CA ILE A 183 -3.16 -30.52 -3.61
C ILE A 183 -2.81 -29.04 -3.81
N ALA A 184 -2.02 -28.72 -4.84
CA ALA A 184 -1.67 -27.36 -5.18
C ALA A 184 -2.91 -26.49 -5.46
N GLY A 185 -3.87 -27.00 -6.24
CA GLY A 185 -5.14 -26.32 -6.50
C GLY A 185 -5.99 -26.11 -5.24
N VAL A 186 -6.05 -27.10 -4.34
CA VAL A 186 -6.75 -26.95 -3.05
C VAL A 186 -6.09 -25.88 -2.18
N VAL A 187 -4.76 -25.91 -2.08
CA VAL A 187 -3.98 -24.92 -1.33
C VAL A 187 -4.17 -23.51 -1.89
N GLU A 188 -4.16 -23.35 -3.22
CA GLU A 188 -4.42 -22.07 -3.87
C GLU A 188 -5.85 -21.59 -3.59
N GLY A 189 -6.83 -22.49 -3.60
CA GLY A 189 -8.21 -22.18 -3.20
C GLY A 189 -8.34 -21.70 -1.75
N LEU A 190 -7.60 -22.33 -0.83
CA LEU A 190 -7.63 -21.98 0.61
C LEU A 190 -6.89 -20.68 0.92
N THR A 191 -5.72 -20.47 0.33
CA THR A 191 -4.80 -19.38 0.69
C THR A 191 -4.82 -18.20 -0.27
N ARG A 192 -5.45 -18.36 -1.45
CA ARG A 192 -5.37 -17.43 -2.59
C ARG A 192 -3.94 -17.18 -3.07
N ARG A 193 -2.99 -18.05 -2.71
CA ARG A 193 -1.59 -17.99 -3.15
C ARG A 193 -1.20 -19.29 -3.83
N ARG A 194 -0.47 -19.16 -4.93
CA ARG A 194 0.02 -20.30 -5.69
C ARG A 194 1.12 -21.03 -4.90
N PRO A 195 0.95 -22.32 -4.57
CA PRO A 195 2.01 -23.10 -3.95
C PRO A 195 3.04 -23.55 -5.00
N THR A 196 4.16 -24.08 -4.53
CA THR A 196 5.21 -24.65 -5.41
C THR A 196 5.08 -26.16 -5.45
N VAL A 197 4.77 -26.71 -6.62
CA VAL A 197 4.87 -28.16 -6.88
C VAL A 197 6.33 -28.50 -7.14
N GLN A 198 6.88 -29.42 -6.37
CA GLN A 198 8.24 -29.89 -6.50
C GLN A 198 8.28 -31.13 -7.39
N ASP A 199 9.07 -31.08 -8.47
CA ASP A 199 9.31 -32.21 -9.37
C ASP A 199 10.41 -33.13 -8.76
N THR A 200 10.11 -33.69 -7.59
CA THR A 200 10.97 -34.64 -6.87
C THR A 200 10.36 -36.05 -6.92
N PRO A 201 11.15 -37.12 -6.68
CA PRO A 201 10.62 -38.49 -6.64
C PRO A 201 9.52 -38.71 -5.60
N GLU A 202 9.52 -37.89 -4.53
CA GLU A 202 8.52 -37.95 -3.46
C GLU A 202 7.25 -37.15 -3.77
N HIS A 203 7.19 -36.43 -4.91
CA HIS A 203 6.10 -35.54 -5.32
C HIS A 203 5.56 -34.69 -4.16
N ALA A 204 6.10 -33.49 -3.97
CA ALA A 204 5.73 -32.64 -2.84
C ALA A 204 5.16 -31.29 -3.26
N VAL A 205 4.27 -30.75 -2.43
CA VAL A 205 3.76 -29.38 -2.54
C VAL A 205 4.30 -28.56 -1.38
N LEU A 206 5.04 -27.50 -1.71
CA LEU A 206 5.56 -26.53 -0.76
C LEU A 206 4.60 -25.35 -0.66
N ALA A 207 4.08 -25.09 0.53
CA ALA A 207 3.14 -24.01 0.78
C ALA A 207 3.23 -23.47 2.20
N ARG A 208 2.83 -22.21 2.40
CA ARG A 208 2.65 -21.63 3.73
C ARG A 208 1.20 -21.83 4.15
N LEU A 209 1.01 -22.55 5.25
CA LEU A 209 -0.32 -22.94 5.74
C LEU A 209 -0.43 -22.71 7.24
N SER A 210 -1.55 -22.12 7.65
CA SER A 210 -1.92 -22.07 9.06
C SER A 210 -2.33 -23.46 9.56
N PRO A 211 -2.38 -23.69 10.87
CA PRO A 211 -2.88 -24.95 11.42
C PRO A 211 -4.31 -25.28 10.94
N GLY A 212 -5.17 -24.26 10.84
CA GLY A 212 -6.54 -24.40 10.36
C GLY A 212 -6.60 -24.78 8.88
N GLU A 213 -5.82 -24.11 8.04
CA GLU A 213 -5.72 -24.40 6.60
C GLU A 213 -5.16 -25.80 6.33
N LEU A 214 -4.12 -26.21 7.07
CA LEU A 214 -3.55 -27.55 6.96
C LEU A 214 -4.55 -28.65 7.37
N SER A 215 -5.33 -28.40 8.43
CA SER A 215 -6.39 -29.32 8.86
C SER A 215 -7.45 -29.49 7.76
N ARG A 216 -7.93 -28.38 7.19
CA ARG A 216 -8.88 -28.39 6.07
C ARG A 216 -8.31 -29.10 4.84
N LEU A 217 -7.06 -28.84 4.48
CA LEU A 217 -6.38 -29.51 3.39
C LEU A 217 -6.39 -31.03 3.59
N ARG A 218 -6.01 -31.51 4.78
CA ARG A 218 -6.02 -32.94 5.12
C ARG A 218 -7.43 -33.54 5.00
N THR A 219 -8.46 -32.83 5.46
CA THR A 219 -9.85 -33.26 5.30
C THR A 219 -10.25 -33.37 3.83
N VAL A 220 -9.92 -32.36 3.02
CA VAL A 220 -10.22 -32.38 1.57
C VAL A 220 -9.48 -33.52 0.89
N MET A 221 -8.19 -33.72 1.20
CA MET A 221 -7.38 -34.82 0.66
C MET A 221 -8.01 -36.17 0.99
N ALA A 222 -8.37 -36.41 2.26
CA ALA A 222 -8.98 -37.67 2.69
C ALA A 222 -10.32 -37.97 2.00
N GLN A 223 -11.11 -36.93 1.69
CA GLN A 223 -12.43 -37.08 1.06
C GLN A 223 -12.38 -37.13 -0.47
N ARG A 224 -11.47 -36.38 -1.10
CA ARG A 224 -11.48 -36.13 -2.55
C ARG A 224 -10.42 -36.88 -3.33
N LEU A 225 -9.24 -37.17 -2.76
CA LEU A 225 -8.22 -37.92 -3.50
C LEU A 225 -8.70 -39.32 -3.94
N PRO A 226 -9.40 -40.11 -3.11
CA PRO A 226 -9.92 -41.41 -3.57
C PRO A 226 -10.94 -41.28 -4.73
N GLN A 227 -11.68 -40.17 -4.78
CA GLN A 227 -12.66 -39.89 -5.84
C GLN A 227 -11.97 -39.40 -7.12
N LEU A 228 -10.84 -38.71 -6.98
CA LEU A 228 -10.05 -38.15 -8.08
C LEU A 228 -9.55 -39.24 -9.03
N GLU A 229 -9.01 -40.34 -8.50
CA GLU A 229 -8.55 -41.47 -9.30
C GLU A 229 -9.66 -42.05 -10.20
N GLN A 230 -10.86 -42.22 -9.65
CA GLN A 230 -12.01 -42.71 -10.40
C GLN A 230 -12.41 -41.72 -11.52
N GLN A 231 -12.53 -40.44 -11.19
CA GLN A 231 -12.90 -39.40 -12.15
C GLN A 231 -11.87 -39.25 -13.27
N LEU A 232 -10.58 -39.40 -12.96
CA LEU A 232 -9.50 -39.35 -13.95
C LEU A 232 -9.47 -40.57 -14.83
N SER A 233 -9.70 -41.76 -14.28
CA SER A 233 -9.81 -42.99 -15.07
C SER A 233 -10.95 -42.85 -16.10
N GLU A 234 -12.08 -42.29 -15.70
CA GLU A 234 -13.19 -41.99 -16.61
C GLU A 234 -12.87 -40.89 -17.63
N ALA A 235 -12.18 -39.82 -17.22
CA ALA A 235 -11.74 -38.76 -18.12
C ALA A 235 -10.72 -39.27 -19.15
N ALA A 236 -9.74 -40.06 -18.73
CA ALA A 236 -8.73 -40.66 -19.59
C ALA A 236 -9.35 -41.63 -20.61
N ARG A 237 -10.30 -42.47 -20.17
CA ARG A 237 -11.05 -43.35 -21.10
C ARG A 237 -11.86 -42.56 -22.12
N ARG A 238 -12.49 -41.44 -21.72
CA ARG A 238 -13.20 -40.55 -22.64
C ARG A 238 -12.25 -39.92 -23.65
N LEU A 239 -11.13 -39.36 -23.18
CA LEU A 239 -10.11 -38.74 -24.03
C LEU A 239 -9.49 -39.73 -25.01
N GLY A 240 -9.17 -40.94 -24.56
CA GLY A 240 -8.63 -41.99 -25.44
C GLY A 240 -9.63 -42.40 -26.54
N ARG A 241 -10.92 -42.48 -26.21
CA ARG A 241 -11.97 -42.76 -27.21
C ARG A 241 -12.13 -41.63 -28.22
N SER A 242 -12.08 -40.37 -27.80
CA SER A 242 -12.19 -39.24 -28.73
C SER A 242 -10.96 -39.14 -29.63
N ALA A 243 -9.75 -39.28 -29.07
CA ALA A 243 -8.51 -39.24 -29.85
C ALA A 243 -8.42 -40.38 -30.87
N GLY A 244 -8.93 -41.58 -30.55
CA GLY A 244 -8.97 -42.71 -31.49
C GLY A 244 -10.02 -42.58 -32.61
N GLN A 245 -10.87 -41.55 -32.57
CA GLN A 245 -11.90 -41.27 -33.57
C GLN A 245 -11.57 -40.05 -34.44
N GLU A 246 -10.50 -39.32 -34.13
CA GLU A 246 -10.01 -38.23 -34.97
C GLU A 246 -9.38 -38.81 -36.24
N PRO A 247 -9.78 -38.35 -37.45
CA PRO A 247 -9.15 -38.77 -38.69
C PRO A 247 -7.70 -38.26 -38.72
N ILE A 248 -6.78 -39.16 -39.05
CA ILE A 248 -5.33 -38.89 -39.22
C ILE A 248 -5.10 -37.94 -40.40
#